data_AF-A0A354WQH2-F1
#
_entry.id   AF-A0A354WQH2-F1
#
_cell.length_a   1.000
_cell.length_b   1.000
_cell.length_c   1.000
_cell.angle_alpha   90.00
_cell.angle_beta   90.00
_cell.angle_gamma   90.00
#
_symmetry.space_group_name_H-M   'P 1'
#
loop_
_entity.id
_entity.type
_entity.pdbx_description
1 polymer ?
#
loop_
_entity_poly.entity_id
_entity_poly.type
_entity_poly.pdbx_seq_one_letter_code
_entity_poly.pdbx_strand_id
1 'polypeptide(L)'
;MGESTTGIIFIALLTTLLVVFNWRTSKFKKNVDNIVKQILAHNKRERILRNQEFVHYYLSSGNIWLAHMDASFKKTVMVQVGVSVLSIVGGLALMGASVFIGVYPLAIYPLAMMVFAWKVGFNFETISKDEKINARRAMEHYKKLYPNDSTVKQNKCLDKSSAWYMTAKKMSVRSGKLGTKKGNA
;
A
#
# COMPACT_ATOMS: atom_id res chain seq x y z
N MET A 1 -12.66 -10.73 -39.89
CA MET A 1 -12.37 -9.34 -39.42
C MET A 1 -13.16 -8.93 -38.17
N GLY A 2 -14.31 -9.54 -37.81
CA GLY A 2 -15.10 -9.13 -36.63
C GLY A 2 -14.60 -9.62 -35.25
N GLU A 3 -13.88 -10.74 -35.19
CA GLU A 3 -13.46 -11.32 -33.90
C GLU A 3 -12.28 -10.58 -33.25
N SER A 4 -11.29 -10.13 -34.04
CA SER A 4 -10.13 -9.41 -33.51
C SER A 4 -10.49 -8.05 -32.91
N THR A 5 -11.42 -7.30 -33.52
CA THR A 5 -11.83 -5.97 -33.04
C THR A 5 -12.63 -6.07 -31.73
N THR A 6 -13.50 -7.07 -31.63
CA THR A 6 -14.30 -7.34 -30.41
C THR A 6 -13.39 -7.72 -29.24
N GLY A 7 -12.36 -8.53 -29.48
CA GLY A 7 -11.35 -8.89 -28.48
C GLY A 7 -10.56 -7.67 -27.98
N ILE A 8 -10.11 -6.78 -28.88
CA ILE A 8 -9.38 -5.56 -28.51
C ILE A 8 -10.24 -4.63 -27.65
N ILE A 9 -11.51 -4.42 -28.03
CA ILE A 9 -12.44 -3.59 -27.27
C ILE A 9 -12.68 -4.16 -25.87
N PHE A 10 -12.87 -5.48 -25.75
CA PHE A 10 -13.07 -6.14 -24.47
C PHE A 10 -11.85 -5.97 -23.54
N ILE A 11 -10.63 -6.14 -24.06
CA ILE A 11 -9.42 -5.98 -23.24
C ILE A 11 -9.17 -4.50 -22.91
N ALA A 12 -9.51 -3.56 -23.80
CA ALA A 12 -9.47 -2.12 -23.52
C ALA A 12 -10.44 -1.71 -22.39
N LEU A 13 -11.65 -2.27 -22.37
CA LEU A 13 -12.62 -2.05 -21.29
C LEU A 13 -12.12 -2.64 -19.95
N LEU A 14 -11.61 -3.87 -19.96
CA LEU A 14 -11.02 -4.51 -18.78
C LEU A 14 -9.85 -3.71 -18.21
N THR A 15 -8.92 -3.25 -19.06
CA THR A 15 -7.78 -2.43 -18.60
C THR A 15 -8.23 -1.07 -18.06
N THR A 16 -9.25 -0.46 -18.65
CA THR A 16 -9.82 0.80 -18.14
C THR A 16 -10.43 0.62 -16.75
N LEU A 17 -11.20 -0.45 -16.52
CA LEU A 17 -11.74 -0.79 -15.19
C LEU A 17 -10.63 -0.99 -14.16
N LEU A 18 -9.55 -1.67 -14.56
CA LEU A 18 -8.39 -1.91 -13.71
C LEU A 18 -7.68 -0.60 -13.31
N VAL A 19 -7.62 0.41 -14.19
CA VAL A 19 -7.05 1.72 -13.85
C VAL A 19 -7.96 2.59 -13.01
N VAL A 20 -9.27 2.54 -13.22
CA VAL A 20 -10.22 3.17 -12.28
C VAL A 20 -10.06 2.57 -10.88
N PHE A 21 -9.85 1.26 -10.78
CA PHE A 21 -9.58 0.60 -9.51
C PHE A 21 -8.26 1.09 -8.88
N ASN A 22 -7.17 1.13 -9.64
CA ASN A 22 -5.90 1.69 -9.19
C ASN A 22 -6.03 3.16 -8.74
N TRP A 23 -6.77 4.00 -9.47
CA TRP A 23 -7.01 5.40 -9.10
C TRP A 23 -7.74 5.52 -7.75
N ARG A 24 -8.79 4.72 -7.53
CA ARG A 24 -9.45 4.63 -6.22
C ARG A 24 -8.45 4.26 -5.13
N THR A 25 -7.45 3.46 -5.43
CA THR A 25 -6.44 3.11 -4.44
C THR A 25 -5.44 4.22 -4.11
N SER A 26 -5.13 5.11 -5.07
CA SER A 26 -4.34 6.31 -4.75
C SER A 26 -5.03 7.18 -3.69
N LYS A 27 -6.37 7.29 -3.74
CA LYS A 27 -7.16 7.95 -2.69
C LYS A 27 -7.09 7.18 -1.37
N PHE A 28 -7.17 5.85 -1.42
CA PHE A 28 -7.01 5.00 -0.24
C PHE A 28 -5.67 5.22 0.47
N LYS A 29 -4.56 5.44 -0.25
CA LYS A 29 -3.26 5.81 0.35
C LYS A 29 -3.31 7.12 1.13
N LYS A 30 -3.89 8.18 0.53
CA LYS A 30 -4.06 9.45 1.24
C LYS A 30 -4.90 9.27 2.51
N ASN A 31 -5.90 8.39 2.46
CA ASN A 31 -6.71 8.06 3.63
C ASN A 31 -5.89 7.31 4.69
N VAL A 32 -5.03 6.36 4.30
CA VAL A 32 -4.12 5.67 5.22
C VAL A 32 -3.23 6.65 5.98
N ASP A 33 -2.55 7.55 5.27
CA ASP A 33 -1.67 8.54 5.89
C ASP A 33 -2.44 9.45 6.85
N ASN A 34 -3.65 9.87 6.46
CA ASN A 34 -4.50 10.71 7.29
C ASN A 34 -4.95 9.99 8.56
N ILE A 35 -5.40 8.73 8.47
CA ILE A 35 -5.83 7.94 9.64
C ILE A 35 -4.65 7.72 10.58
N VAL A 36 -3.47 7.38 10.05
CA VAL A 36 -2.25 7.16 10.87
C VAL A 36 -1.86 8.44 11.60
N LYS A 37 -1.91 9.59 10.93
CA LYS A 37 -1.69 10.91 11.58
C LYS A 37 -2.74 11.20 12.65
N GLN A 38 -4.01 10.86 12.43
CA GLN A 38 -5.07 11.02 13.42
C GLN A 38 -4.85 10.12 14.65
N ILE A 39 -4.43 8.87 14.47
CA ILE A 39 -4.09 7.95 15.57
C ILE A 39 -2.94 8.53 16.40
N LEU A 40 -1.88 9.01 15.74
CA LEU A 40 -0.77 9.67 16.43
C LEU A 40 -1.25 10.92 17.19
N ALA A 41 -2.12 11.71 16.57
CA ALA A 41 -2.67 12.92 17.18
C ALA A 41 -3.51 12.63 18.44
N HIS A 42 -4.33 11.58 18.39
CA HIS A 42 -5.16 11.15 19.52
C HIS A 42 -4.33 10.60 20.69
N ASN A 43 -3.20 9.95 20.40
CA ASN A 43 -2.35 9.34 21.42
C ASN A 43 -1.15 10.22 21.83
N LYS A 44 -1.09 11.50 21.44
CA LYS A 44 0.05 12.43 21.71
C LYS A 44 0.54 12.49 23.16
N ARG A 45 -0.33 12.16 24.13
CA ARG A 45 0.01 12.16 25.55
C ARG A 45 0.86 10.95 25.96
N GLU A 46 0.93 9.89 25.14
CA GLU A 46 1.74 8.71 25.42
C GLU A 46 3.24 9.05 25.38
N ARG A 47 3.98 8.62 26.42
CA ARG A 47 5.42 8.90 26.56
C ARG A 47 6.22 8.43 25.35
N ILE A 48 5.82 7.33 24.71
CA ILE A 48 6.51 6.77 23.55
C ILE A 48 6.38 7.63 22.28
N LEU A 49 5.30 8.40 22.13
CA LEU A 49 5.11 9.33 21.01
C LEU A 49 5.88 10.65 21.18
N ARG A 50 6.54 10.85 22.33
CA ARG A 50 7.53 11.92 22.50
C ARG A 50 8.87 11.56 21.86
N ASN A 51 9.10 10.29 21.54
CA ASN A 51 10.28 9.86 20.81
C ASN A 51 10.05 10.05 19.30
N GLN A 52 10.75 11.01 18.72
CA GLN A 52 10.66 11.33 17.29
C GLN A 52 11.00 10.14 16.39
N GLU A 53 11.97 9.30 16.77
CA GLU A 53 12.36 8.11 16.00
C GLU A 53 11.21 7.11 15.93
N PHE A 54 10.50 6.90 17.05
CA PHE A 54 9.34 6.02 17.09
C PHE A 54 8.17 6.59 16.27
N VAL A 55 7.98 7.92 16.28
CA VAL A 55 6.94 8.57 15.46
C VAL A 55 7.24 8.40 13.97
N HIS A 56 8.49 8.61 13.55
CA HIS A 56 8.92 8.40 12.17
C HIS A 56 8.76 6.92 11.76
N TYR A 57 9.16 5.99 12.63
CA TYR A 57 8.94 4.55 12.42
C TYR A 57 7.45 4.20 12.27
N TYR A 58 6.59 4.80 13.09
CA TYR A 58 5.15 4.57 12.99
C TYR A 58 4.57 5.17 11.70
N LEU A 59 4.98 6.38 11.32
CA LEU A 59 4.53 7.02 10.08
C LEU A 59 4.99 6.29 8.82
N SER A 60 6.20 5.72 8.83
CA SER A 60 6.76 5.04 7.65
C SER A 60 6.03 3.75 7.27
N SER A 61 5.19 3.21 8.15
CA SER A 61 4.59 1.88 7.98
C SER A 61 3.08 1.85 8.25
N GLY A 62 2.41 2.96 7.94
CA GLY A 62 0.98 3.17 8.21
C GLY A 62 0.04 2.05 7.77
N ASN A 63 0.29 1.45 6.61
CA ASN A 63 -0.47 0.32 6.08
C ASN A 63 -0.34 -0.96 6.93
N ILE A 64 0.84 -1.24 7.50
CA ILE A 64 1.06 -2.39 8.39
C ILE A 64 0.23 -2.19 9.67
N TRP A 65 0.22 -0.99 10.22
CA TRP A 65 -0.51 -0.66 11.44
C TRP A 65 -2.02 -0.77 11.26
N LEU A 66 -2.56 -0.19 10.19
CA LEU A 66 -3.99 -0.28 9.88
C LEU A 66 -4.46 -1.71 9.62
N ALA A 67 -3.60 -2.57 9.05
CA ALA A 67 -3.94 -3.98 8.85
C ALA A 67 -3.99 -4.81 10.14
N HIS A 68 -3.33 -4.35 11.21
CA HIS A 68 -3.50 -4.92 12.55
C HIS A 68 -4.75 -4.37 13.26
N MET A 69 -5.32 -3.26 12.78
CA MET A 69 -6.56 -2.67 13.31
C MET A 69 -7.81 -3.32 12.73
N ASP A 70 -7.82 -3.59 11.43
CA ASP A 70 -8.97 -4.12 10.71
C ASP A 70 -8.57 -5.21 9.70
N ALA A 71 -9.17 -6.38 9.85
CA ALA A 71 -8.98 -7.51 8.93
C ALA A 71 -9.56 -7.23 7.54
N SER A 72 -10.61 -6.40 7.44
CA SER A 72 -11.19 -5.97 6.16
C SER A 72 -10.21 -5.08 5.40
N PHE A 73 -9.61 -4.10 6.08
CA PHE A 73 -8.51 -3.30 5.52
C PHE A 73 -7.35 -4.18 5.03
N LYS A 74 -6.91 -5.16 5.81
CA LYS A 74 -5.87 -6.11 5.41
C LYS A 74 -6.25 -6.86 4.12
N LYS A 75 -7.50 -7.32 4.01
CA LYS A 75 -8.02 -7.96 2.80
C LYS A 75 -8.04 -7.00 1.61
N THR A 76 -8.46 -5.75 1.81
CA THR A 76 -8.49 -4.71 0.76
C THR A 76 -7.09 -4.46 0.19
N VAL A 77 -6.06 -4.35 1.04
CA VAL A 77 -4.66 -4.18 0.59
C VAL A 77 -4.19 -5.39 -0.22
N MET A 78 -4.50 -6.63 0.23
CA MET A 78 -4.12 -7.84 -0.51
C MET A 78 -4.82 -7.94 -1.87
N VAL A 79 -6.12 -7.67 -1.91
CA VAL A 79 -6.91 -7.66 -3.17
C VAL A 79 -6.35 -6.63 -4.14
N GLN A 80 -5.98 -5.45 -3.65
CA GLN A 80 -5.40 -4.41 -4.49
C GLN A 80 -4.10 -4.87 -5.17
N VAL A 81 -3.18 -5.50 -4.44
CA VAL A 81 -1.95 -6.01 -5.04
C VAL A 81 -2.27 -7.02 -6.15
N GLY A 82 -3.23 -7.92 -5.92
CA GLY A 82 -3.70 -8.86 -6.92
C GLY A 82 -4.27 -8.18 -8.18
N VAL A 83 -5.13 -7.17 -8.01
CA VAL A 83 -5.70 -6.38 -9.11
C VAL A 83 -4.60 -5.66 -9.90
N SER A 84 -3.56 -5.19 -9.21
CA SER A 84 -2.44 -4.48 -9.84
C SER A 84 -1.58 -5.40 -10.70
N VAL A 85 -1.30 -6.61 -10.22
CA VAL A 85 -0.60 -7.65 -10.98
C VAL A 85 -1.41 -8.02 -12.23
N LEU A 86 -2.72 -8.25 -12.08
CA LEU A 86 -3.60 -8.54 -13.21
C LEU A 86 -3.64 -7.39 -14.23
N SER A 87 -3.61 -6.14 -13.76
CA SER A 87 -3.53 -4.95 -14.62
C SER A 87 -2.27 -4.94 -15.49
N ILE A 88 -1.14 -5.33 -14.91
CA ILE A 88 0.15 -5.36 -15.60
C ILE A 88 0.17 -6.49 -16.63
N VAL A 89 -0.25 -7.69 -16.26
CA VAL A 89 -0.31 -8.84 -17.18
C VAL A 89 -1.27 -8.56 -18.33
N GLY A 90 -2.44 -7.99 -18.06
CA GLY A 90 -3.40 -7.58 -19.09
C GLY A 90 -2.86 -6.48 -20.02
N GLY A 91 -2.11 -5.52 -19.48
CA GLY A 91 -1.41 -4.50 -20.27
C GLY A 91 -0.38 -5.09 -21.23
N LEU A 92 0.43 -6.06 -20.77
CA LEU A 92 1.39 -6.78 -21.61
C LEU A 92 0.71 -7.55 -22.75
N ALA A 93 -0.39 -8.25 -22.45
CA ALA A 93 -1.16 -8.99 -23.45
C ALA A 93 -1.72 -8.06 -24.54
N LEU A 94 -2.23 -6.88 -24.16
CA LEU A 94 -2.70 -5.85 -25.09
C LEU A 94 -1.59 -5.30 -25.98
N MET A 95 -0.39 -5.07 -25.42
CA MET A 95 0.76 -4.66 -26.23
C MET A 95 1.11 -5.72 -27.26
N GLY A 96 1.19 -7.00 -26.86
CA GLY A 96 1.47 -8.11 -27.77
C GLY A 96 0.43 -8.21 -28.90
N ALA A 97 -0.85 -8.10 -28.57
CA ALA A 97 -1.93 -8.08 -29.56
C ALA A 97 -1.86 -6.87 -30.49
N SER A 98 -1.54 -5.69 -29.97
CA SER A 98 -1.44 -4.45 -30.76
C SER A 98 -0.29 -4.50 -31.76
N VAL A 99 0.84 -5.09 -31.36
CA VAL A 99 1.99 -5.32 -32.24
C VAL A 99 1.68 -6.37 -33.31
N PHE A 100 1.02 -7.48 -32.93
CA PHE A 100 0.63 -8.55 -33.86
C PHE A 100 -0.34 -8.07 -34.95
N ILE A 101 -1.25 -7.15 -34.60
CA ILE A 101 -2.27 -6.60 -35.52
C ILE A 101 -1.75 -5.35 -36.27
N GLY A 102 -0.52 -4.89 -35.97
CA GLY A 102 0.12 -3.77 -36.67
C GLY A 102 -0.38 -2.38 -36.26
N VAL A 103 -1.08 -2.25 -35.13
CA VAL A 103 -1.66 -0.98 -34.64
C VAL A 103 -0.82 -0.43 -33.47
N TYR A 104 0.41 -0.05 -33.77
CA TYR A 104 1.40 0.43 -32.79
C TYR A 104 0.94 1.63 -31.93
N PRO A 105 0.17 2.61 -32.43
CA PRO A 105 -0.32 3.71 -31.58
C PRO A 105 -1.19 3.23 -30.41
N LEU A 106 -1.89 2.10 -30.60
CA LEU A 106 -2.73 1.50 -29.55
C LEU A 106 -1.90 0.89 -28.41
N ALA A 107 -0.61 0.59 -28.64
CA ALA A 107 0.29 0.03 -27.63
C ALA A 107 0.79 1.08 -26.61
N ILE A 108 0.66 2.38 -26.92
CA ILE A 108 1.06 3.47 -26.01
C ILE A 108 0.12 3.52 -24.79
N TYR A 109 -1.18 3.28 -25.00
CA TYR A 109 -2.18 3.25 -23.95
C TYR A 109 -1.91 2.18 -22.86
N PRO A 110 -1.76 0.88 -23.19
CA PRO A 110 -1.45 -0.15 -22.19
C PRO A 110 -0.09 0.08 -21.51
N LEU A 111 0.89 0.70 -22.17
CA LEU A 111 2.16 1.08 -21.55
C LEU A 111 1.96 2.13 -20.44
N ALA A 112 1.22 3.20 -20.71
CA ALA A 112 0.91 4.22 -19.71
C ALA A 112 0.12 3.63 -18.52
N MET A 113 -0.81 2.73 -18.82
CA MET A 113 -1.64 2.03 -17.83
C MET A 113 -0.80 1.10 -16.94
N MET A 114 0.18 0.39 -17.51
CA MET A 114 1.15 -0.42 -16.77
C MET A 114 1.99 0.43 -15.81
N VAL A 115 2.55 1.56 -16.29
CA VAL A 115 3.34 2.45 -15.44
C VAL A 115 2.50 2.98 -14.28
N PHE A 116 1.24 3.32 -14.55
CA PHE A 116 0.31 3.76 -13.52
C PHE A 116 -0.04 2.64 -12.52
N ALA A 117 -0.41 1.45 -12.99
CA ALA A 117 -0.73 0.29 -12.17
C ALA A 117 0.47 -0.17 -11.33
N TRP A 118 1.68 -0.13 -11.89
CA TRP A 118 2.90 -0.39 -11.16
C TRP A 118 3.11 0.62 -10.03
N LYS A 119 3.04 1.91 -10.37
CA LYS A 119 3.26 3.01 -9.42
C LYS A 119 2.22 3.03 -8.31
N VAL A 120 0.98 2.65 -8.57
CA VAL A 120 -0.11 2.73 -7.59
C VAL A 120 -0.34 1.41 -6.85
N GLY A 121 -0.21 0.29 -7.57
CA GLY A 121 -0.48 -1.05 -7.09
C GLY A 121 0.53 -1.60 -6.11
N PHE A 122 1.81 -1.32 -6.34
CA PHE A 122 2.91 -1.75 -5.47
C PHE A 122 3.29 -0.70 -4.43
N ASN A 123 2.52 0.38 -4.30
CA ASN A 123 2.73 1.37 -3.24
C ASN A 123 2.40 0.82 -1.84
N PHE A 124 1.59 -0.23 -1.76
CA PHE A 124 1.35 -0.93 -0.51
C PHE A 124 2.12 -2.23 -0.52
N GLU A 125 2.97 -2.41 0.49
CA GLU A 125 3.68 -3.66 0.65
C GLU A 125 2.70 -4.79 1.00
N THR A 126 2.93 -5.95 0.40
CA THR A 126 2.21 -7.16 0.77
C THR A 126 2.46 -7.46 2.23
N ILE A 127 1.39 -7.54 3.02
CA ILE A 127 1.51 -7.82 4.44
C ILE A 127 1.68 -9.33 4.59
N SER A 128 2.83 -9.75 5.11
CA SER A 128 3.11 -11.16 5.33
C SER A 128 2.22 -11.72 6.45
N LYS A 129 1.98 -13.03 6.42
CA LYS A 129 1.41 -13.74 7.57
C LYS A 129 2.42 -13.83 8.73
N ASP A 130 3.71 -13.80 8.42
CA ASP A 130 4.79 -13.83 9.42
C ASP A 130 5.08 -12.42 9.96
N GLU A 131 4.97 -12.27 11.28
CA GLU A 131 5.23 -11.01 11.98
C GLU A 131 6.70 -10.59 11.95
N LYS A 132 7.64 -11.53 11.92
CA LYS A 132 9.09 -11.20 11.84
C LYS A 132 9.41 -10.54 10.50
N ILE A 133 8.78 -11.02 9.42
CA ILE A 133 8.93 -10.44 8.09
C ILE A 133 8.33 -9.02 8.06
N ASN A 134 7.15 -8.83 8.66
CA ASN A 134 6.53 -7.50 8.74
C ASN A 134 7.35 -6.51 9.59
N ALA A 135 7.94 -6.97 10.70
CA ALA A 135 8.80 -6.15 11.55
C ALA A 135 10.07 -5.69 10.81
N ARG A 136 10.69 -6.60 10.04
CA ARG A 136 11.85 -6.28 9.19
C ARG A 136 11.48 -5.26 8.11
N ARG A 137 10.37 -5.48 7.40
CA ARG A 137 9.88 -4.56 6.36
C ARG A 137 9.58 -3.17 6.90
N ALA A 138 8.89 -3.07 8.04
CA ALA A 138 8.62 -1.79 8.69
C ALA A 138 9.92 -1.01 9.01
N MET A 139 10.95 -1.73 9.47
CA MET A 139 12.26 -1.15 9.76
C MET A 139 12.98 -0.71 8.47
N GLU A 140 12.92 -1.48 7.39
CA GLU A 140 13.50 -1.10 6.10
C GLU A 140 12.83 0.16 5.52
N HIS A 141 11.50 0.30 5.65
CA HIS A 141 10.76 1.51 5.28
C HIS A 141 11.18 2.72 6.08
N TYR A 142 11.27 2.56 7.40
CA TYR A 142 11.73 3.62 8.28
C TYR A 142 13.10 4.17 7.84
N LYS A 143 14.07 3.29 7.58
CA LYS A 143 15.40 3.69 7.10
C LYS A 143 15.35 4.41 5.75
N LYS A 144 14.48 3.97 4.84
CA LYS A 144 14.35 4.55 3.49
C LYS A 144 13.69 5.93 3.49
N LEU A 145 12.65 6.12 4.31
CA LEU A 145 11.88 7.36 4.38
C LEU A 145 12.56 8.42 5.26
N TYR A 146 13.30 7.98 6.28
CA TYR A 146 13.97 8.85 7.24
C TYR A 146 15.47 8.54 7.35
N PRO A 147 16.24 8.66 6.25
CA PRO A 147 17.67 8.33 6.25
C PRO A 147 18.50 9.23 7.17
N ASN A 148 17.97 10.41 7.52
CA ASN A 148 18.66 11.41 8.33
C ASN A 148 18.43 11.28 9.84
N ASP A 149 17.58 10.36 10.28
CA ASP A 149 17.35 10.13 11.71
C ASP A 149 18.61 9.62 12.42
N SER A 150 18.78 10.04 13.68
CA SER A 150 19.95 9.72 14.52
C SER A 150 20.23 8.22 14.63
N THR A 151 19.21 7.41 14.86
CA THR A 151 19.35 5.95 14.97
C THR A 151 19.64 5.25 13.65
N VAL A 152 19.19 5.81 12.52
CA VAL A 152 19.50 5.28 11.19
C VAL A 152 20.95 5.59 10.85
N LYS A 153 21.39 6.84 11.03
CA LYS A 153 22.79 7.27 10.81
C LYS A 153 23.80 6.50 11.66
N GLN A 154 23.45 6.21 12.91
CA GLN A 154 24.31 5.45 13.82
C GLN A 154 24.18 3.92 13.66
N ASN A 155 23.34 3.44 12.73
CA ASN A 155 23.03 2.02 12.51
C ASN A 155 22.55 1.25 13.76
N LYS A 156 22.02 1.95 14.78
CA LYS A 156 21.51 1.40 16.06
C LYS A 156 20.02 1.01 16.03
N CYS A 157 19.43 0.99 14.84
CA CYS A 157 18.00 0.77 14.63
C CYS A 157 17.59 -0.71 14.71
N LEU A 158 18.51 -1.65 14.46
CA LEU A 158 18.23 -3.10 14.43
C LEU A 158 17.79 -3.63 15.81
N ASP A 159 18.45 -3.18 16.87
CA ASP A 159 18.21 -3.64 18.26
C ASP A 159 16.81 -3.27 18.77
N LYS A 160 16.21 -2.21 18.23
CA LYS A 160 14.90 -1.71 18.65
C LYS A 160 13.73 -2.29 17.84
N SER A 161 14.01 -3.01 16.75
CA SER A 161 13.00 -3.43 15.76
C SER A 161 11.84 -4.24 16.37
N SER A 162 12.14 -5.24 17.20
CA SER A 162 11.12 -6.09 17.84
C SER A 162 10.27 -5.30 18.85
N ALA A 163 10.92 -4.52 19.72
CA ALA A 163 10.23 -3.73 20.75
C ALA A 163 9.34 -2.63 20.14
N TRP A 164 9.83 -1.94 19.11
CA TRP A 164 9.05 -0.93 18.39
C TRP A 164 7.89 -1.56 17.62
N TYR A 165 8.11 -2.69 16.95
CA TYR A 165 7.06 -3.40 16.25
C TYR A 165 5.92 -3.82 17.19
N MET A 166 6.25 -4.45 18.33
CA MET A 166 5.25 -4.87 19.31
C MET A 166 4.51 -3.68 19.92
N THR A 167 5.21 -2.58 20.18
CA THR A 167 4.58 -1.37 20.74
C THR A 167 3.65 -0.69 19.73
N ALA A 168 4.10 -0.54 18.47
CA ALA A 168 3.30 0.00 17.38
C ALA A 168 2.05 -0.86 17.13
N LYS A 169 2.19 -2.19 17.10
CA LYS A 169 1.06 -3.13 16.99
C LYS A 169 0.06 -2.95 18.13
N LYS A 170 0.54 -2.88 19.38
CA LYS A 170 -0.34 -2.68 20.56
C LYS A 170 -1.09 -1.35 20.48
N MET A 171 -0.41 -0.27 20.12
CA MET A 171 -1.01 1.06 19.92
C MET A 171 -2.08 1.05 18.82
N SER A 172 -1.79 0.36 17.71
CA SER A 172 -2.72 0.20 16.59
C SER A 172 -3.99 -0.54 17.05
N VAL A 173 -3.84 -1.75 17.62
CA VAL A 173 -4.96 -2.57 18.11
C VAL A 173 -5.79 -1.83 19.16
N ARG A 174 -5.14 -1.11 20.08
CA ARG A 174 -5.84 -0.30 21.09
C ARG A 174 -6.65 0.83 20.45
N SER A 175 -6.08 1.52 19.46
CA SER A 175 -6.76 2.60 18.75
C SER A 175 -7.91 2.08 17.88
N GLY A 176 -7.77 0.90 17.28
CA GLY A 176 -8.84 0.24 16.54
C GLY A 176 -10.04 -0.08 17.44
N LYS A 177 -9.80 -0.48 18.68
CA LYS A 177 -10.84 -0.69 19.70
C LYS A 177 -11.45 0.61 20.25
N LEU A 178 -10.75 1.75 20.17
CA LEU A 178 -11.29 3.05 20.55
C LEU A 178 -12.29 3.57 19.50
N GLY A 179 -12.10 3.23 18.22
CA GLY A 179 -13.04 3.54 17.14
C GLY A 179 -14.31 2.67 17.09
N THR A 180 -14.34 1.54 17.79
CA THR A 180 -15.51 0.64 17.84
C THR A 180 -16.45 0.88 19.03
N LYS A 181 -16.15 1.84 19.91
CA LYS A 181 -17.09 2.22 20.97
C LYS A 181 -18.18 3.15 20.45
N LYS A 182 -19.32 2.54 20.11
CA LYS A 182 -20.69 3.07 19.98
C LYS A 182 -20.94 4.10 18.87
N GLY A 183 -21.37 3.58 17.72
CA GLY A 183 -22.52 4.12 16.99
C GLY A 183 -23.74 3.21 17.22
N ASN A 184 -24.22 3.15 18.47
CA ASN A 184 -25.59 2.74 18.76
C ASN A 184 -26.30 3.99 19.24
N ALA A 185 -26.99 4.66 18.32
CA ALA A 185 -28.12 5.55 18.53
C ALA A 185 -28.99 5.44 17.28
#